data_AF-A0A2K1P205-F1
#
_entry.id   AF-A0A2K1P205-F1
#
_cell.length_a   1.000
_cell.length_b   1.000
_cell.length_c   1.000
_cell.angle_alpha   90.00
_cell.angle_beta   90.00
_cell.angle_gamma   90.00
#
_symmetry.space_group_name_H-M   'P 1'
#
loop_
_entity.id
_entity.type
_entity.pdbx_description
1 polymer ?
#
loop_
_entity_poly.entity_id
_entity_poly.type
_entity_poly.pdbx_seq_one_letter_code
_entity_poly.pdbx_strand_id
1 'polypeptide(L)'
;MKLKEAIFEVDQEMAMELIAKLLENSKFSFLKKIFTHISKVVFDENKVILQILMFNYYLKIKSYPKNIAGRFVFEHNLPSRMLKSEDIPDFIKIDEKEIEVNVPEKPLIKIMKIKEMKLEKGKFKLVLNVE
;
A
#
# COMPACT_ATOMS: atom_id res chain seq x y z
N MET A 1 -1.99 22.06 24.46
CA MET A 1 -2.90 21.25 23.62
C MET A 1 -2.28 19.86 23.51
N LYS A 2 -2.93 18.78 23.97
CA LYS A 2 -2.36 17.42 23.89
C LYS A 2 -2.48 16.94 22.44
N LEU A 3 -1.36 16.78 21.74
CA LEU A 3 -1.29 16.05 20.47
C LEU A 3 -1.85 14.65 20.70
N LYS A 4 -2.89 14.27 19.95
CA LYS A 4 -3.38 12.90 19.94
C LYS A 4 -2.61 12.15 18.86
N GLU A 5 -1.74 11.24 19.29
CA GLU A 5 -1.07 10.30 18.38
C GLU A 5 -1.98 9.10 18.15
N ALA A 6 -2.16 8.73 16.88
CA ALA A 6 -2.82 7.48 16.49
C ALA A 6 -1.77 6.57 15.85
N ILE A 7 -1.66 5.34 16.36
CA ILE A 7 -0.70 4.34 15.88
C ILE A 7 -1.50 3.21 15.24
N PHE A 8 -1.21 2.95 13.97
CA PHE A 8 -1.76 1.83 13.23
C PHE A 8 -0.64 0.85 12.94
N GLU A 9 -0.82 -0.40 13.37
CA GLU A 9 0.08 -1.50 13.07
C GLU A 9 -0.69 -2.58 12.31
N VAL A 10 -0.12 -3.05 11.20
CA VAL A 10 -0.65 -4.17 10.42
C VAL A 10 0.45 -5.21 10.34
N ASP A 11 0.17 -6.41 10.85
CA ASP A 11 1.06 -7.57 10.72
C ASP A 11 0.75 -8.37 9.45
N GLN A 12 1.49 -9.46 9.24
CA GLN A 12 1.35 -10.33 8.08
C GLN A 12 -0.07 -10.92 7.95
N GLU A 13 -0.65 -11.37 9.06
CA GLU A 13 -1.96 -12.04 9.07
C GLU A 13 -3.05 -11.06 8.70
N MET A 14 -3.07 -9.89 9.34
CA MET A 14 -4.02 -8.83 9.05
C MET A 14 -3.86 -8.29 7.62
N ALA A 15 -2.63 -8.19 7.12
CA ALA A 15 -2.39 -7.80 5.72
C ALA A 15 -3.02 -8.79 4.74
N MET A 16 -2.89 -10.10 4.99
CA MET A 16 -3.50 -11.14 4.16
C MET A 16 -5.03 -11.06 4.20
N GLU A 17 -5.64 -10.85 5.37
CA GLU A 17 -7.09 -10.66 5.49
C GLU A 17 -7.58 -9.43 4.73
N LEU A 18 -6.87 -8.30 4.85
CA LEU A 18 -7.20 -7.06 4.15
C LEU A 18 -7.11 -7.24 2.64
N ILE A 19 -6.05 -7.90 2.15
CA ILE A 19 -5.91 -8.25 0.74
C ILE A 19 -7.10 -9.11 0.30
N ALA A 20 -7.43 -10.19 1.04
CA ALA A 20 -8.55 -11.06 0.70
C ALA A 20 -9.87 -10.28 0.57
N LYS A 21 -10.22 -9.42 1.54
CA LYS A 21 -11.42 -8.57 1.50
C LYS A 21 -11.43 -7.58 0.34
N LEU A 22 -10.27 -7.03 -0.03
CA LEU A 22 -10.14 -6.17 -1.20
C LEU A 22 -10.40 -6.95 -2.50
N LEU A 23 -9.89 -8.18 -2.61
CA LEU A 23 -10.09 -9.03 -3.79
C LEU A 23 -11.53 -9.54 -3.95
N GLU A 24 -12.25 -9.76 -2.84
CA GLU A 24 -13.66 -10.14 -2.87
C GLU A 24 -14.51 -9.12 -3.64
N ASN A 25 -14.29 -7.83 -3.35
CA ASN A 25 -15.04 -6.71 -3.93
C ASN A 25 -14.40 -6.12 -5.19
N SER A 26 -13.24 -6.63 -5.60
CA SER A 26 -12.51 -6.11 -6.75
C SER A 26 -13.19 -6.51 -8.06
N LYS A 27 -13.49 -5.50 -8.90
CA LYS A 27 -13.91 -5.70 -10.30
C LYS A 27 -12.75 -6.13 -11.20
N PHE A 28 -11.50 -6.08 -10.71
CA PHE A 28 -10.29 -6.32 -11.48
C PHE A 28 -9.93 -7.81 -11.45
N SER A 29 -10.42 -8.54 -12.46
CA SER A 29 -10.25 -10.00 -12.58
C SER A 29 -8.78 -10.45 -12.58
N PHE A 30 -7.88 -9.64 -13.13
CA PHE A 30 -6.44 -9.93 -13.15
C PHE A 30 -5.79 -9.82 -11.77
N LEU A 31 -6.04 -8.73 -11.05
CA LEU A 31 -5.56 -8.56 -9.67
C LEU A 31 -6.12 -9.67 -8.77
N LYS A 32 -7.38 -10.05 -8.96
CA LYS A 32 -7.95 -11.20 -8.26
C LYS A 32 -7.14 -12.47 -8.51
N LYS A 33 -6.88 -12.83 -9.77
CA LYS A 33 -6.09 -14.03 -10.12
C LYS A 33 -4.68 -14.03 -9.53
N ILE A 34 -3.95 -12.90 -9.59
CA ILE A 34 -2.58 -12.84 -9.09
C ILE A 34 -2.57 -12.92 -7.56
N PHE A 35 -3.35 -12.08 -6.91
CA PHE A 35 -3.27 -11.91 -5.46
C PHE A 35 -3.97 -13.05 -4.70
N THR A 36 -4.87 -13.83 -5.32
CA THR A 36 -5.41 -15.07 -4.71
C THR A 36 -4.36 -16.17 -4.53
N HIS A 37 -3.22 -16.07 -5.21
CA HIS A 37 -2.12 -17.03 -5.11
C HIS A 37 -0.97 -16.55 -4.21
N ILE A 38 -1.20 -15.50 -3.41
CA ILE A 38 -0.22 -15.08 -2.41
C ILE A 38 -0.08 -16.20 -1.37
N SER A 39 1.12 -16.76 -1.28
CA SER A 39 1.47 -17.76 -0.27
C SER A 39 2.12 -17.14 0.96
N LYS A 40 2.72 -15.96 0.81
CA LYS A 40 3.42 -15.27 1.90
C LYS A 40 3.49 -13.76 1.66
N VAL A 41 3.40 -13.00 2.75
CA VAL A 41 3.68 -11.56 2.79
C VAL A 41 4.82 -11.32 3.76
N VAL A 42 5.85 -10.58 3.37
CA VAL A 42 6.99 -10.23 4.23
C VAL A 42 7.14 -8.73 4.28
N PHE A 43 7.30 -8.17 5.47
CA PHE A 43 7.55 -6.75 5.70
C PHE A 43 8.98 -6.56 6.20
N ASP A 44 9.80 -5.89 5.40
CA ASP A 44 11.21 -5.68 5.70
C ASP A 44 11.77 -4.46 4.97
N GLU A 45 12.66 -3.70 5.61
CA GLU A 45 13.37 -2.54 5.02
C GLU A 45 12.50 -1.59 4.16
N ASN A 46 11.35 -1.16 4.69
CA ASN A 46 10.38 -0.32 3.97
C ASN A 46 9.84 -0.95 2.67
N LYS A 47 9.88 -2.27 2.58
CA LYS A 47 9.41 -3.07 1.46
C LYS A 47 8.44 -4.14 1.95
N VAL A 48 7.36 -4.31 1.21
CA VAL A 48 6.51 -5.51 1.29
C VAL A 48 6.86 -6.44 0.14
N ILE A 49 7.05 -7.71 0.45
CA ILE A 49 7.30 -8.77 -0.52
C ILE A 49 6.10 -9.69 -0.52
N LEU A 50 5.50 -9.87 -1.69
CA LEU A 50 4.41 -10.79 -1.96
C LEU A 50 5.01 -11.99 -2.69
N GLN A 51 5.03 -13.15 -2.03
CA GLN A 51 5.40 -14.40 -2.68
C GLN A 51 4.14 -14.98 -3.34
N ILE A 52 4.20 -15.11 -4.67
CA ILE A 52 3.09 -15.60 -5.49
C ILE A 52 3.64 -16.73 -6.36
N LEU A 53 3.20 -17.97 -6.08
CA LEU A 53 3.77 -19.17 -6.69
C LEU A 53 5.31 -19.22 -6.48
N MET A 54 6.09 -19.18 -7.57
CA MET A 54 7.56 -19.19 -7.55
C MET A 54 8.19 -17.78 -7.70
N PHE A 55 7.37 -16.72 -7.76
CA PHE A 55 7.84 -15.36 -7.98
C PHE A 55 7.71 -14.50 -6.72
N ASN A 56 8.68 -13.60 -6.54
CA ASN A 56 8.65 -12.58 -5.49
C ASN A 56 8.35 -11.22 -6.13
N TYR A 57 7.19 -10.67 -5.81
CA TYR A 57 6.82 -9.30 -6.14
C TYR A 57 7.08 -8.40 -4.96
N TYR A 58 7.44 -7.14 -5.21
CA TYR A 58 7.66 -6.18 -4.14
C TYR A 58 7.02 -4.83 -4.39
N LEU A 59 6.74 -4.16 -3.28
CA LEU A 59 6.44 -2.73 -3.21
C LEU A 59 7.31 -2.13 -2.12
N LYS A 60 8.20 -1.20 -2.49
CA LYS A 60 9.10 -0.50 -1.57
C LYS A 60 8.68 0.96 -1.47
N ILE A 61 8.50 1.46 -0.25
CA ILE A 61 8.19 2.87 -0.01
C ILE A 61 9.37 3.71 -0.51
N LYS A 62 9.14 4.53 -1.54
CA LYS A 62 10.12 5.48 -2.07
C LYS A 62 9.95 6.85 -1.43
N SER A 63 8.70 7.32 -1.35
CA SER A 63 8.35 8.56 -0.66
C SER A 63 6.87 8.58 -0.29
N TYR A 64 6.53 9.36 0.73
CA TYR A 64 5.15 9.58 1.16
C TYR A 64 4.94 11.06 1.53
N PRO A 65 3.70 11.57 1.44
CA PRO A 65 3.40 12.97 1.73
C PRO A 65 3.45 13.24 3.24
N LYS A 66 3.59 14.52 3.61
CA LYS A 66 3.56 14.94 5.03
C LYS A 66 2.18 14.73 5.68
N ASN A 67 1.11 14.82 4.89
CA ASN A 67 -0.26 14.55 5.32
C ASN A 67 -0.72 13.21 4.75
N ILE A 68 -1.80 12.63 5.27
CA ILE A 68 -2.41 11.44 4.64
C ILE A 68 -2.87 11.74 3.22
N ALA A 69 -3.37 12.95 2.98
CA ALA A 69 -3.69 13.41 1.64
C ALA A 69 -2.40 13.72 0.87
N GLY A 70 -2.33 13.26 -0.38
CA GLY A 70 -1.21 13.54 -1.29
C GLY A 70 -0.70 12.30 -2.01
N ARG A 71 0.51 12.44 -2.55
CA ARG A 71 1.14 11.46 -3.43
C ARG A 71 2.07 10.52 -2.66
N PHE A 72 1.70 9.25 -2.61
CA PHE A 72 2.57 8.15 -2.18
C PHE A 72 3.26 7.57 -3.40
N VAL A 73 4.55 7.26 -3.30
CA VAL A 73 5.34 6.67 -4.38
C VAL A 73 6.01 5.41 -3.87
N PHE A 74 5.83 4.33 -4.62
CA PHE A 74 6.37 3.02 -4.32
C PHE A 74 7.18 2.52 -5.51
N GLU A 75 8.36 1.96 -5.26
CA GLU A 75 9.11 1.19 -6.25
C GLU A 75 8.58 -0.25 -6.30
N HIS A 76 8.48 -0.85 -7.49
CA HIS A 76 7.99 -2.21 -7.67
C HIS A 76 8.68 -2.97 -8.80
N ASN A 77 8.44 -4.29 -8.83
CA ASN A 77 8.75 -5.17 -9.95
C ASN A 77 7.52 -5.87 -10.53
N LEU A 78 6.31 -5.37 -10.26
CA LEU A 78 5.09 -5.88 -10.87
C LEU A 78 5.17 -5.77 -12.41
N PRO A 79 4.59 -6.74 -13.15
CA PRO A 79 4.59 -6.75 -14.61
C PRO A 79 3.56 -5.75 -15.14
N SER A 80 3.81 -4.45 -14.95
CA SER A 80 2.85 -3.37 -15.21
C SER A 80 2.45 -3.26 -16.68
N ARG A 81 3.29 -3.70 -17.62
CA ARG A 81 2.94 -3.81 -19.05
C ARG A 81 1.74 -4.73 -19.33
N MET A 82 1.43 -5.64 -18.39
CA MET A 82 0.27 -6.54 -18.50
C MET A 82 -1.02 -5.93 -17.92
N LEU A 83 -0.92 -4.78 -17.25
CA LEU A 83 -2.08 -4.08 -16.70
C LEU A 83 -2.70 -3.22 -17.79
N LYS A 84 -4.01 -3.36 -17.99
CA LYS A 84 -4.76 -2.43 -18.85
C LYS A 84 -4.99 -1.14 -18.08
N SER A 85 -4.74 0.00 -18.70
CA SER A 85 -4.98 1.31 -18.10
C SER A 85 -6.44 1.51 -17.65
N GLU A 86 -7.37 0.86 -18.36
CA GLU A 86 -8.81 0.85 -18.06
C GLU A 86 -9.15 0.21 -16.70
N ASP A 87 -8.30 -0.71 -16.24
CA ASP A 87 -8.46 -1.46 -14.99
C ASP A 87 -7.71 -0.79 -13.81
N ILE A 88 -7.06 0.35 -14.04
CA ILE A 88 -6.31 1.06 -13.00
C ILE A 88 -7.18 2.23 -12.51
N PRO A 89 -7.50 2.32 -11.21
CA PRO A 89 -8.24 3.44 -10.67
C PRO A 89 -7.55 4.78 -10.95
N ASP A 90 -8.30 5.85 -11.22
CA ASP A 90 -7.75 7.18 -11.59
C ASP A 90 -6.79 7.78 -10.56
N PHE A 91 -6.93 7.38 -9.30
CA PHE A 91 -6.05 7.80 -8.22
C PHE A 91 -4.74 6.99 -8.14
N ILE A 92 -4.55 5.99 -8.99
CA ILE A 92 -3.35 5.17 -9.10
C ILE A 92 -2.70 5.41 -10.47
N LYS A 93 -1.39 5.63 -10.48
CA LYS A 93 -0.59 5.57 -11.70
C LYS A 93 0.45 4.48 -11.53
N ILE A 94 0.67 3.69 -12.57
CA ILE A 94 1.61 2.57 -12.55
C ILE A 94 2.47 2.68 -13.81
N ASP A 95 3.78 2.73 -13.65
CA ASP A 95 4.74 2.60 -14.75
C ASP A 95 5.58 1.31 -14.59
N GLU A 96 6.71 1.20 -15.28
CA GLU A 96 7.55 -0.02 -15.22
C GLU A 96 8.27 -0.23 -13.88
N LYS A 97 8.43 0.82 -13.08
CA LYS A 97 9.22 0.81 -11.85
C LYS A 97 8.48 1.39 -10.66
N GLU A 98 7.50 2.26 -10.88
CA GLU A 98 6.85 3.04 -9.84
C GLU A 98 5.33 2.95 -9.87
N ILE A 99 4.76 2.84 -8.67
CA ILE A 99 3.33 3.02 -8.40
C ILE A 99 3.17 4.33 -7.64
N GLU A 100 2.33 5.21 -8.16
CA GLU A 100 1.88 6.41 -7.49
C GLU A 100 0.44 6.21 -7.00
N VAL A 101 0.18 6.46 -5.73
CA VAL A 101 -1.17 6.49 -5.17
C VAL A 101 -1.46 7.91 -4.70
N ASN A 102 -2.45 8.55 -5.31
CA ASN A 102 -2.86 9.92 -5.00
C ASN A 102 -4.11 9.89 -4.12
N VAL A 103 -3.92 10.06 -2.81
CA VAL A 103 -5.04 10.14 -1.88
C VAL A 103 -5.63 11.55 -1.94
N PRO A 104 -6.90 11.70 -2.36
CA PRO A 104 -7.51 13.02 -2.51
C PRO A 104 -7.67 13.70 -1.16
N GLU A 105 -7.57 15.04 -1.13
CA GLU A 105 -7.75 15.80 0.10
C GLU A 105 -9.23 15.79 0.52
N LYS A 106 -9.51 15.32 1.75
CA LYS A 106 -10.83 15.41 2.38
C LYS A 106 -10.71 16.13 3.74
N PRO A 107 -11.76 16.84 4.21
CA PRO A 107 -11.69 17.63 5.44
C PRO A 107 -11.16 16.87 6.66
N LEU A 108 -11.56 15.60 6.82
CA LEU A 108 -11.16 14.76 7.96
C LEU A 108 -9.67 14.38 7.95
N ILE A 109 -9.07 14.18 6.78
CA ILE A 109 -7.67 13.72 6.64
C ILE A 109 -6.67 14.87 6.46
N LYS A 110 -7.16 16.09 6.24
CA LYS A 110 -6.32 17.30 6.10
C LYS A 110 -5.51 17.61 7.37
N ILE A 111 -6.10 17.30 8.53
CA ILE A 111 -5.48 17.52 9.85
C ILE A 111 -4.62 16.35 10.32
N MET A 112 -4.57 15.25 9.56
CA MET A 112 -3.79 14.06 9.90
C MET A 112 -2.42 14.10 9.22
N LYS A 113 -1.38 14.32 10.03
CA LYS A 113 0.02 14.35 9.60
C LYS A 113 0.67 12.99 9.81
N ILE A 114 1.42 12.52 8.81
CA ILE A 114 2.24 11.32 8.92
C ILE A 114 3.52 11.70 9.66
N LYS A 115 3.65 11.19 10.88
CA LYS A 115 4.88 11.32 11.68
C LYS A 115 5.90 10.26 11.28
N GLU A 116 5.44 9.04 11.06
CA GLU A 116 6.28 7.89 10.70
C GLU A 116 5.48 6.93 9.84
N MET A 117 6.07 6.43 8.75
CA MET A 117 5.56 5.31 7.99
C MET A 117 6.72 4.36 7.70
N LYS A 118 6.65 3.13 8.21
CA LYS A 118 7.69 2.13 7.98
C LYS A 118 7.16 0.71 7.83
N LEU A 119 7.94 -0.12 7.14
CA LEU A 119 7.74 -1.57 7.07
C LEU A 119 8.98 -2.24 7.65
N GLU A 120 8.89 -2.79 8.85
CA GLU A 120 10.02 -3.44 9.51
C GLU A 120 9.55 -4.57 10.44
N LYS A 121 10.39 -5.61 10.58
CA LYS A 121 10.18 -6.70 11.56
C LYS A 121 8.81 -7.39 11.41
N GLY A 122 8.36 -7.60 10.17
CA GLY A 122 7.08 -8.28 9.91
C GLY A 122 5.84 -7.42 10.16
N LYS A 123 5.99 -6.10 10.29
CA LYS A 123 4.87 -5.17 10.50
C LYS A 123 4.99 -3.92 9.62
N PHE A 124 3.83 -3.43 9.19
CA PHE A 124 3.64 -2.05 8.76
C PHE A 124 3.27 -1.20 9.98
N LYS A 125 3.93 -0.06 10.15
CA LYS A 125 3.62 0.91 11.20
C LYS A 125 3.37 2.28 10.57
N LEU A 126 2.22 2.86 10.89
CA LEU A 126 1.85 4.22 10.54
C LEU A 126 1.54 5.00 11.82
N VAL A 127 2.31 6.06 12.07
CA VAL A 127 2.10 6.97 13.19
C VAL A 127 1.56 8.28 12.66
N LEU A 128 0.38 8.66 13.14
CA LEU A 128 -0.34 9.85 12.74
C LEU A 128 -0.43 10.83 13.91
N ASN A 129 -0.19 12.11 13.62
CA ASN A 129 -0.51 13.21 14.50
C ASN A 129 -1.79 13.88 14.03
N VAL A 130 -2.74 14.05 14.94
CA VAL A 130 -3.94 14.85 14.68
C VAL A 130 -3.72 16.23 15.32
N GLU A 131 -3.73 17.26 14.49
CA GLU A 131 -3.69 18.66 14.92
C GLU A 131 -5.08 19.27 15.11
#